data_AF-A0A1S1YTD6-F1
#
_entry.id   AF-A0A1S1YTD6-F1
#
_cell.length_a   1.000
_cell.length_b   1.000
_cell.length_c   1.000
_cell.angle_alpha   90.00
_cell.angle_beta   90.00
_cell.angle_gamma   90.00
#
_symmetry.space_group_name_H-M   'P 1'
#
loop_
_entity.id
_entity.type
_entity.pdbx_description
1 polymer ?
#
loop_
_entity_poly.entity_id
_entity_poly.type
_entity_poly.pdbx_seq_one_letter_code
_entity_poly.pdbx_strand_id
1 'polypeptide(L)'
;METITLQNPMKKPVALRIIMVSFLLKVFIAFGLYYAISSGKLEIPNANPEYILYTAGFYIINLIGMIITALNGKLQLFRAIILFDFMVSIPAKAVIGFVMAVYSFGLTFHPKLKEYFESKN
;
A
#
# COMPACT_ATOMS: atom_id res chain seq x y z
N MET A 1 -8.70 7.41 -44.61
CA MET A 1 -9.29 8.15 -43.48
C MET A 1 -8.76 7.47 -42.23
N GLU A 2 -7.67 7.99 -41.65
CA GLU A 2 -7.10 7.45 -40.42
C GLU A 2 -8.03 7.78 -39.26
N THR A 3 -8.61 6.76 -38.63
CA THR A 3 -9.35 6.91 -37.39
C THR A 3 -8.36 7.19 -36.27
N ILE A 4 -8.23 8.46 -35.88
CA ILE A 4 -7.54 8.85 -34.65
C ILE A 4 -8.38 8.31 -33.49
N THR A 5 -8.01 7.14 -32.98
CA THR A 5 -8.57 6.63 -31.73
C THR A 5 -8.00 7.48 -30.61
N LEU A 6 -8.77 8.46 -30.14
CA LEU A 6 -8.49 9.14 -28.87
C LEU A 6 -8.48 8.06 -27.79
N GLN A 7 -7.29 7.62 -27.38
CA GLN A 7 -7.14 6.69 -26.26
C GLN A 7 -7.77 7.35 -25.04
N ASN A 8 -8.99 6.95 -24.72
CA ASN A 8 -9.67 7.44 -23.55
C ASN A 8 -8.86 6.97 -22.33
N PRO A 9 -8.30 7.87 -21.49
CA PRO A 9 -7.42 7.47 -20.42
C PRO A 9 -8.16 6.47 -19.53
N MET A 10 -7.63 5.23 -19.46
CA MET A 10 -8.27 4.16 -18.74
C MET A 10 -8.53 4.60 -17.28
N LYS A 11 -9.79 4.56 -16.86
CA LYS A 11 -10.19 4.98 -15.52
C LYS A 11 -9.47 4.13 -14.48
N LYS A 12 -8.91 4.76 -13.43
CA LYS A 12 -8.25 4.07 -12.31
C LYS A 12 -9.11 2.88 -11.81
N PRO A 13 -8.63 1.63 -11.88
CA PRO A 13 -9.39 0.44 -11.49
C PRO A 13 -9.80 0.49 -10.03
N VAL A 14 -10.93 -0.15 -9.70
CA VAL A 14 -11.38 -0.26 -8.31
C VAL A 14 -10.34 -0.99 -7.45
N ALA A 15 -9.71 -2.05 -7.98
CA ALA A 15 -8.64 -2.77 -7.30
C ALA A 15 -7.48 -1.86 -6.88
N LEU A 16 -7.02 -0.95 -7.77
CA LEU A 16 -5.97 0.01 -7.43
C LEU A 16 -6.41 0.92 -6.30
N ARG A 17 -7.64 1.45 -6.37
CA ARG A 17 -8.17 2.34 -5.33
C ARG A 17 -8.25 1.63 -3.98
N ILE A 18 -8.70 0.38 -3.96
CA ILE A 18 -8.75 -0.44 -2.74
C ILE A 18 -7.34 -0.56 -2.16
N ILE A 19 -6.34 -0.95 -2.95
CA ILE A 19 -4.95 -1.07 -2.48
C ILE A 19 -4.45 0.28 -1.91
N MET A 20 -4.64 1.38 -2.64
CA MET A 20 -4.18 2.71 -2.20
C MET A 20 -4.85 3.16 -0.90
N VAL A 21 -6.17 3.04 -0.79
CA VAL A 21 -6.92 3.41 0.42
C VAL A 21 -6.51 2.52 1.60
N SER A 22 -6.25 1.24 1.35
CA SER A 22 -5.82 0.30 2.38
C SER A 22 -4.48 0.67 2.99
N PHE A 23 -3.49 0.98 2.14
CA PHE A 23 -2.17 1.41 2.61
C PHE A 23 -2.23 2.77 3.31
N LEU A 24 -3.05 3.69 2.81
CA LEU A 24 -3.29 4.96 3.49
C LEU A 24 -3.90 4.73 4.88
N LEU A 25 -4.93 3.89 4.99
CA LEU A 25 -5.56 3.54 6.26
C LEU A 25 -4.56 2.89 7.21
N LYS A 26 -3.68 2.03 6.69
CA LYS A 26 -2.62 1.38 7.46
C LYS A 26 -1.65 2.39 8.10
N VAL A 27 -1.29 3.45 7.39
CA VAL A 27 -0.48 4.57 7.93
C VAL A 27 -1.23 5.24 9.09
N PHE A 28 -2.51 5.57 8.91
CA PHE A 28 -3.30 6.19 9.97
C PHE A 28 -3.46 5.30 11.20
N ILE A 29 -3.67 3.99 11.01
CA ILE A 29 -3.74 3.03 12.11
C ILE A 29 -2.42 2.98 12.86
N ALA A 30 -1.27 2.94 12.17
CA ALA A 30 0.03 2.90 12.81
C ALA A 30 0.30 4.15 13.67
N PHE A 31 -0.01 5.34 13.16
CA PHE A 31 0.09 6.57 13.96
C PHE A 31 -0.91 6.64 15.11
N GLY A 32 -2.14 6.18 14.89
CA GLY A 32 -3.16 6.10 15.94
C GLY A 32 -2.73 5.18 17.09
N LEU A 33 -2.16 4.01 16.77
CA LEU A 33 -1.61 3.08 17.74
C LEU A 33 -0.40 3.68 18.46
N TYR A 34 0.53 4.29 17.74
CA TYR A 34 1.67 4.99 18.33
C TYR A 34 1.19 6.01 19.36
N TYR A 35 0.27 6.90 18.98
CA TYR A 35 -0.25 7.93 19.87
C TYR A 35 -0.99 7.36 21.08
N ALA A 36 -1.82 6.33 20.89
CA ALA A 36 -2.58 5.70 21.97
C ALA A 36 -1.65 5.05 23.01
N ILE A 37 -0.59 4.37 22.56
CA ILE A 37 0.38 3.71 23.44
C ILE A 37 1.29 4.76 24.10
N SER A 38 1.81 5.74 23.34
CA SER A 38 2.70 6.77 23.87
C SER A 38 2.03 7.69 24.88
N SER A 39 0.70 7.86 24.80
CA SER A 39 -0.09 8.65 25.76
C SER A 39 -0.60 7.84 26.94
N GLY A 40 -0.25 6.56 27.05
CA GLY A 40 -0.71 5.66 28.11
C GLY A 40 -2.22 5.33 28.06
N LYS A 41 -2.90 5.66 26.96
CA LYS A 41 -4.32 5.34 26.75
C LYS A 41 -4.55 3.88 26.39
N LEU A 42 -3.51 3.18 25.96
CA LEU A 42 -3.56 1.80 25.52
C LEU A 42 -2.28 1.07 25.93
N GLU A 43 -2.41 0.06 26.79
CA GLU A 43 -1.31 -0.86 27.09
C GLU A 43 -1.48 -2.13 26.25
N ILE A 44 -0.58 -2.32 25.30
CA ILE A 44 -0.46 -3.58 24.57
C ILE A 44 0.81 -4.27 25.06
N PRO A 45 0.72 -5.48 25.66
CA PRO A 45 1.88 -6.22 26.10
C PRO A 45 2.89 -6.41 24.96
N ASN A 46 4.16 -6.06 25.20
CA ASN A 46 5.27 -6.15 24.24
C ASN A 46 5.19 -5.19 23.03
N ALA A 47 4.31 -4.19 23.04
CA ALA A 47 4.31 -3.15 22.02
C ALA A 47 5.30 -2.04 22.38
N ASN A 48 6.42 -1.95 21.66
CA ASN A 48 7.37 -0.85 21.80
C ASN A 48 6.94 0.31 20.87
N PRO A 49 6.63 1.51 21.41
CA PRO A 49 6.26 2.69 20.61
C PRO A 49 7.28 3.06 19.52
N GLU A 50 8.58 2.88 19.78
CA GLU A 50 9.64 3.22 18.83
C GLU A 50 9.53 2.36 17.56
N TYR A 51 9.33 1.04 17.70
CA TYR A 51 9.13 0.15 16.55
C TYR A 51 7.86 0.49 15.77
N ILE A 52 6.80 0.90 16.44
CA ILE A 52 5.55 1.33 15.78
C ILE A 52 5.80 2.60 14.96
N LEU A 53 6.55 3.57 15.51
CA LEU A 53 6.89 4.80 14.81
C LEU A 53 7.77 4.55 13.58
N TYR A 54 8.80 3.70 13.70
CA TYR A 54 9.62 3.29 12.56
C TYR A 54 8.79 2.61 11.47
N THR A 55 7.91 1.70 11.88
CA THR A 55 7.01 0.98 10.98
C THR A 55 6.04 1.94 10.27
N ALA A 56 5.50 2.93 10.98
CA ALA A 56 4.68 3.98 10.38
C ALA A 56 5.45 4.80 9.33
N GLY A 57 6.71 5.14 9.63
CA GLY A 57 7.61 5.80 8.67
C GLY A 57 7.81 4.98 7.39
N PHE A 58 8.08 3.68 7.52
CA PHE A 58 8.19 2.80 6.35
C PHE A 58 6.88 2.67 5.57
N TYR A 59 5.72 2.63 6.24
CA TYR A 59 4.43 2.61 5.55
C TYR A 59 4.21 3.88 4.71
N ILE A 60 4.67 5.04 5.16
CA ILE A 60 4.64 6.28 4.37
C ILE A 60 5.53 6.14 3.13
N ILE A 61 6.76 5.67 3.29
CA ILE A 61 7.69 5.46 2.17
C ILE A 61 7.09 4.49 1.15
N ASN A 62 6.48 3.39 1.61
CA ASN A 62 5.81 2.41 0.75
C ASN A 62 4.61 3.04 0.04
N LEU A 63 3.79 3.83 0.73
CA LEU A 63 2.66 4.51 0.12
C LEU A 63 3.11 5.47 -0.98
N ILE A 64 4.15 6.27 -0.75
CA ILE A 64 4.73 7.18 -1.76
C ILE A 64 5.25 6.36 -2.95
N GLY A 65 6.02 5.30 -2.68
CA GLY A 65 6.52 4.41 -3.72
C GLY A 65 5.40 3.78 -4.56
N MET A 66 4.30 3.36 -3.94
CA MET A 66 3.14 2.83 -4.64
C MET A 66 2.46 3.88 -5.53
N ILE A 67 2.33 5.12 -5.06
CA ILE A 67 1.79 6.22 -5.87
C ILE A 67 2.67 6.42 -7.11
N ILE A 68 3.99 6.54 -6.93
CA ILE A 68 4.94 6.78 -8.02
C ILE A 68 4.93 5.63 -9.03
N THR A 69 4.92 4.38 -8.56
CA THR A 69 4.90 3.21 -9.44
C THR A 69 3.59 3.03 -10.19
N ALA A 70 2.46 3.34 -9.55
CA ALA A 70 1.14 3.35 -10.19
C ALA A 70 1.01 4.46 -11.25
N LEU A 71 1.64 5.61 -11.06
CA LEU A 71 1.67 6.69 -12.05
C LEU A 71 2.57 6.33 -13.25
N ASN A 72 3.67 5.62 -13.01
CA ASN A 72 4.67 5.26 -14.03
C ASN A 72 4.43 3.91 -14.73
N GLY A 73 3.31 3.22 -14.50
CA GLY A 73 3.02 1.94 -15.18
C GLY A 73 3.92 0.76 -14.77
N LYS A 74 4.72 0.89 -13.70
CA LYS A 74 5.68 -0.13 -13.27
C LYS A 74 5.05 -1.19 -12.35
N LEU A 75 4.28 -2.11 -12.90
CA LEU A 75 3.55 -3.16 -12.14
C LEU A 75 4.48 -4.06 -11.29
N GLN A 76 5.65 -4.42 -11.83
CA GLN A 76 6.61 -5.25 -11.10
C GLN A 76 7.15 -4.54 -9.85
N LEU A 77 7.45 -3.24 -9.98
CA LEU A 77 7.92 -2.44 -8.85
C LEU A 77 6.79 -2.20 -7.83
N PHE A 78 5.55 -2.03 -8.30
CA PHE A 78 4.37 -1.96 -7.43
C PHE A 78 4.20 -3.23 -6.57
N ARG A 79 4.39 -4.42 -7.18
CA ARG A 79 4.38 -5.71 -6.46
C ARG A 79 5.53 -5.83 -5.48
N ALA A 80 6.74 -5.42 -5.88
CA ALA A 80 7.91 -5.45 -5.01
C ALA A 80 7.71 -4.60 -3.74
N ILE A 81 7.08 -3.42 -3.87
CA ILE A 81 6.76 -2.56 -2.72
C ILE A 81 5.78 -3.25 -1.77
N ILE A 82 4.75 -3.93 -2.27
CA ILE A 82 3.81 -4.68 -1.41
C ILE A 82 4.52 -5.83 -0.69
N LEU A 83 5.45 -6.54 -1.34
CA LEU A 83 6.24 -7.58 -0.69
C LEU A 83 7.19 -6.99 0.36
N PHE A 84 7.80 -5.85 0.09
CA PHE A 84 8.61 -5.13 1.06
C PHE A 84 7.78 -4.66 2.26
N ASP A 85 6.56 -4.18 2.04
CA ASP A 85 5.61 -3.81 3.08
C ASP A 85 5.24 -4.98 3.99
N PHE A 86 5.10 -6.19 3.42
CA PHE A 86 4.92 -7.42 4.20
C PHE A 86 6.13 -7.68 5.11
N MET A 87 7.36 -7.53 4.59
CA MET A 87 8.59 -7.74 5.38
C MET A 87 8.74 -6.73 6.52
N VAL A 88 8.42 -5.46 6.27
CA VAL A 88 8.42 -4.39 7.28
C VAL A 88 7.40 -4.66 8.39
N SER A 89 6.32 -5.37 8.10
CA SER A 89 5.28 -5.69 9.08
C SER A 89 5.70 -6.79 10.08
N ILE A 90 6.81 -7.51 9.81
CA ILE A 90 7.30 -8.64 10.65
C ILE A 90 7.79 -8.17 12.02
N PRO A 91 8.74 -7.22 12.14
CA PRO A 91 9.27 -6.83 13.43
C PRO A 91 8.22 -6.23 14.36
N ALA A 92 7.26 -5.49 13.78
CA ALA A 92 6.15 -4.89 14.51
C ALA A 92 5.04 -5.87 14.89
N LYS A 93 5.13 -7.15 14.47
CA LYS A 93 4.06 -8.15 14.61
C LYS A 93 2.70 -7.62 14.17
N ALA A 94 2.69 -6.79 13.13
CA ALA A 94 1.53 -6.03 12.70
C ALA A 94 0.57 -6.94 11.92
N VAL A 95 -0.30 -7.68 12.63
CA VAL A 95 -1.27 -8.62 12.03
C VAL A 95 -2.11 -7.96 10.95
N ILE A 96 -2.61 -6.75 11.21
CA ILE A 96 -3.37 -5.95 10.23
C ILE A 96 -2.51 -5.66 9.00
N GLY A 97 -1.22 -5.36 9.22
CA GLY A 97 -0.27 -5.07 8.15
C GLY A 97 -0.03 -6.27 7.23
N PHE A 98 0.03 -7.48 7.78
CA PHE A 98 0.16 -8.71 7.00
C PHE A 98 -1.07 -9.00 6.15
N VAL A 99 -2.26 -8.95 6.76
CA VAL A 99 -3.51 -9.20 6.04
C VAL A 99 -3.66 -8.21 4.89
N MET A 100 -3.36 -6.93 5.14
CA MET A 100 -3.39 -5.89 4.11
C MET A 100 -2.43 -6.14 2.95
N ALA A 101 -1.19 -6.52 3.24
CA ALA A 101 -0.21 -6.81 2.20
C ALA A 101 -0.61 -8.04 1.37
N VAL A 102 -1.10 -9.12 2.00
CA VAL A 102 -1.48 -10.35 1.31
C VAL A 102 -2.65 -10.15 0.34
N TYR A 103 -3.77 -9.55 0.78
CA TYR A 103 -4.87 -9.33 -0.15
C TYR A 103 -4.53 -8.28 -1.21
N SER A 104 -3.74 -7.26 -0.87
CA SER A 104 -3.31 -6.25 -1.84
C SER A 104 -2.44 -6.88 -2.91
N PHE A 105 -1.55 -7.80 -2.52
CA PHE A 105 -0.76 -8.59 -3.46
C PHE A 105 -1.65 -9.43 -4.38
N GLY A 106 -2.66 -10.11 -3.83
CA GLY A 106 -3.66 -10.85 -4.61
C GLY A 106 -4.40 -9.97 -5.62
N LEU A 107 -4.81 -8.76 -5.21
CA LEU A 107 -5.43 -7.77 -6.09
C LEU A 107 -4.51 -7.31 -7.23
N THR A 108 -3.18 -7.44 -7.09
CA THR A 108 -2.26 -7.13 -8.19
C THR A 108 -2.34 -8.06 -9.40
N PHE A 109 -2.99 -9.21 -9.26
CA PHE A 109 -3.22 -10.14 -10.35
C PHE A 109 -4.58 -9.92 -11.04
N HIS A 110 -5.37 -8.96 -10.57
CA HIS A 110 -6.65 -8.65 -11.18
C HIS A 110 -6.44 -8.12 -12.62
N PRO A 111 -7.15 -8.64 -13.65
CA PRO A 111 -6.93 -8.28 -15.06
C PRO A 111 -6.97 -6.78 -15.33
N LYS A 112 -8.01 -6.10 -14.82
CA LYS A 112 -8.16 -4.64 -14.90
C LYS A 112 -7.00 -3.84 -14.30
N LEU A 113 -6.30 -4.38 -13.30
CA LEU A 113 -5.12 -3.72 -12.75
C LEU A 113 -3.95 -3.86 -13.72
N LYS A 114 -3.71 -5.07 -14.23
CA LYS A 114 -2.66 -5.34 -15.21
C LYS A 114 -2.84 -4.44 -16.45
N GLU A 115 -4.03 -4.42 -17.02
CA GLU A 115 -4.39 -3.58 -18.18
C GLU A 115 -4.14 -2.09 -17.91
N TYR A 116 -4.47 -1.60 -16.70
CA TYR A 116 -4.22 -0.21 -16.32
C TYR A 116 -2.73 0.13 -16.32
N PHE A 117 -1.89 -0.74 -15.74
CA PHE A 117 -0.45 -0.52 -15.72
C PHE A 117 0.17 -0.65 -17.12
N GLU A 118 -0.33 -1.56 -17.96
CA GLU A 118 0.11 -1.72 -19.35
C GLU A 118 -0.27 -0.51 -20.21
N SER A 119 -1.43 0.12 -19.98
CA SER A 119 -1.84 1.36 -20.68
C SER A 119 -0.98 2.59 -20.36
N LYS A 120 -0.03 2.46 -19.43
CA LYS A 120 0.87 3.52 -18.95
C LYS A 120 2.33 3.31 -19.35
N ASN A 121 2.67 2.13 -19.88
CA ASN A 121 3.99 1.83 -20.48
C ASN A 121 3.95 2.11 -21.99
#